data_AF-A0A0H2KUW2-F1
#
_entry.id   AF-A0A0H2KUW2-F1
#
_cell.length_a   1.000
_cell.length_b   1.000
_cell.length_c   1.000
_cell.angle_alpha   90.00
_cell.angle_beta   90.00
_cell.angle_gamma   90.00
#
_symmetry.space_group_name_H-M   'P 1'
#
loop_
_entity.id
_entity.type
_entity.pdbx_description
1 polymer ?
#
loop_
_entity_poly.entity_id
_entity_poly.type
_entity_poly.pdbx_seq_one_letter_code
_entity_poly.pdbx_strand_id
1 'polypeptide(L)' 'MGLDVRSGYNTTIPAHITTPDRVATSIGELRFVDGVPTPETASRVFDHLDLVRGVEAFLGCIPAASLEGMR' A
#
# COMPACT_ATOMS: atom_id res chain seq x y z
N MET A 1 26.30 -10.18 1.25
CA MET A 1 25.35 -11.25 0.85
C MET A 1 24.83 -10.84 -0.52
N GLY A 2 25.08 -11.67 -1.54
CA GLY A 2 25.40 -11.25 -2.91
C GLY A 2 24.35 -10.41 -3.62
N LEU A 3 24.79 -9.29 -4.20
CA LEU A 3 24.04 -8.58 -5.23
C LEU A 3 24.27 -9.32 -6.54
N ASP A 4 23.22 -9.97 -7.03
CA ASP A 4 23.17 -10.68 -8.31
C ASP A 4 23.45 -9.70 -9.46
N VAL A 5 24.55 -9.91 -10.17
CA VAL A 5 24.83 -9.23 -11.42
C VAL A 5 23.98 -9.90 -12.50
N ARG A 6 22.92 -9.22 -12.95
CA ARG A 6 22.06 -9.72 -14.03
C ARG A 6 22.90 -10.17 -15.23
N SER A 7 22.52 -11.29 -15.84
CA SER A 7 23.22 -11.85 -17.01
C SER A 7 23.40 -10.78 -18.11
N GLY A 8 24.64 -10.57 -18.54
CA GLY A 8 25.02 -9.57 -19.56
C GLY A 8 25.56 -8.23 -19.04
N TYR A 9 25.67 -8.03 -17.72
CA TYR A 9 26.21 -6.80 -17.12
C TYR A 9 27.50 -7.05 -16.33
N ASN A 10 28.34 -6.01 -16.20
CA ASN A 10 29.61 -6.06 -15.45
C ASN A 10 29.55 -5.30 -14.11
N THR A 11 28.45 -4.60 -13.82
CA THR A 11 28.28 -3.78 -12.61
C THR A 11 26.99 -4.15 -11.90
N THR A 12 27.06 -4.26 -10.57
CA THR A 12 25.87 -4.41 -9.73
C THR A 12 25.04 -3.13 -9.76
N ILE A 13 23.72 -3.27 -9.82
CA ILE A 13 22.81 -2.13 -9.68
C ILE A 13 22.81 -1.71 -8.20
N PRO A 14 23.11 -0.44 -7.86
CA PRO A 14 23.06 0.02 -6.48
C PRO A 14 21.65 -0.13 -5.89
N ALA A 15 21.55 -0.69 -4.68
CA ALA A 15 20.26 -0.95 -4.04
C ALA A 15 19.42 0.32 -3.78
N HIS A 16 20.05 1.50 -3.72
CA HIS A 16 19.35 2.76 -3.49
C HIS A 16 18.66 3.34 -4.73
N ILE A 17 18.97 2.84 -5.94
CA ILE A 17 18.26 3.21 -7.18
C ILE A 17 17.24 2.15 -7.61
N THR A 18 17.13 1.05 -6.86
CA THR A 18 16.14 0.00 -7.09
C THR A 18 14.94 0.20 -6.17
N THR A 19 13.74 -0.06 -6.68
CA THR A 19 12.55 -0.13 -5.83
C THR A 19 12.64 -1.38 -4.95
N PRO A 20 12.48 -1.27 -3.62
CA PRO A 20 12.48 -2.44 -2.76
C PRO A 20 11.23 -3.30 -2.97
N ASP A 21 11.42 -4.61 -3.04
CA ASP A 21 10.31 -5.58 -3.18
C ASP A 21 9.45 -5.69 -1.91
N ARG A 22 9.91 -5.16 -0.78
CA ARG A 22 9.26 -5.24 0.53
C ARG A 22 9.30 -3.88 1.21
N VAL A 23 8.15 -3.38 1.59
CA VAL A 23 8.02 -2.08 2.28
C VAL A 23 7.24 -2.26 3.57
N ALA A 24 7.86 -1.94 4.70
CA ALA A 24 7.19 -1.96 6.00
C ALA A 24 6.33 -0.70 6.16
N THR A 25 5.04 -0.87 6.44
CA THR A 25 4.07 0.22 6.61
C THR A 25 3.21 0.01 7.85
N SER A 26 2.40 1.01 8.22
CA SER A 26 1.44 0.92 9.33
C SER A 26 0.34 -0.11 9.10
N ILE A 27 0.05 -0.47 7.85
CA ILE A 27 -0.96 -1.47 7.47
C ILE A 27 -0.36 -2.86 7.28
N GLY A 28 0.94 -3.03 7.59
CA GLY A 28 1.68 -4.27 7.43
C GLY A 28 2.78 -4.17 6.38
N GLU A 29 3.40 -5.32 6.07
CA GLU A 29 4.41 -5.40 5.01
C GLU A 29 3.73 -5.48 3.63
N LEU A 30 4.12 -4.59 2.72
CA LEU A 30 3.69 -4.59 1.32
C LEU A 30 4.75 -5.27 0.46
N ARG A 31 4.33 -6.21 -0.37
CA ARG A 31 5.21 -7.03 -1.23
C ARG A 31 4.95 -6.73 -2.70
N PHE A 32 6.03 -6.56 -3.44
CA PHE A 32 6.02 -6.29 -4.87
C PHE A 32 6.92 -7.28 -5.60
N VAL A 33 6.53 -7.62 -6.83
CA VAL A 33 7.35 -8.39 -7.77
C VAL A 33 7.46 -7.54 -9.03
N ASP A 34 8.65 -7.01 -9.30
CA ASP A 34 8.90 -6.09 -10.42
C ASP A 34 7.96 -4.87 -10.41
N GLY A 35 7.68 -4.35 -9.21
CA GLY A 35 6.76 -3.22 -8.99
C GLY A 35 5.27 -3.59 -9.01
N VAL A 36 4.90 -4.82 -9.37
CA VAL A 36 3.51 -5.29 -9.32
C VAL A 36 3.20 -5.78 -7.90
N PRO A 37 2.12 -5.32 -7.26
CA PRO A 37 1.75 -5.81 -5.93
C PRO A 37 1.34 -7.27 -5.98
N THR A 38 1.70 -8.04 -4.94
CA THR A 38 1.12 -9.38 -4.78
C THR A 38 -0.40 -9.30 -4.54
N PRO A 39 -1.18 -10.36 -4.81
CA PRO A 39 -2.63 -10.36 -4.56
C PRO A 39 -2.99 -9.98 -3.11
N GLU A 40 -2.20 -10.46 -2.15
CA GLU A 40 -2.34 -10.12 -0.73
C GLU A 40 -2.09 -8.63 -0.47
N THR A 41 -1.05 -8.06 -1.08
CA THR A 41 -0.73 -6.63 -0.96
C THR A 41 -1.83 -5.78 -1.58
N ALA A 42 -2.34 -6.17 -2.75
CA ALA A 42 -3.44 -5.49 -3.41
C ALA A 42 -4.70 -5.49 -2.53
N SER A 43 -5.10 -6.65 -1.99
CA SER A 43 -6.24 -6.76 -1.06
C SER A 43 -6.05 -5.83 0.13
N ARG A 44 -4.91 -5.91 0.81
CA ARG A 44 -4.60 -5.11 1.99
C ARG A 44 -4.67 -3.60 1.73
N VAL A 45 -4.19 -3.15 0.56
CA VAL A 45 -4.25 -1.74 0.17
C VAL A 45 -5.70 -1.31 -0.09
N PHE A 46 -6.51 -2.14 -0.76
CA PHE A 46 -7.92 -1.84 -0.97
C PHE A 46 -8.72 -1.84 0.35
N ASP A 47 -8.48 -2.82 1.23
CA ASP A 47 -9.11 -2.87 2.56
C ASP A 47 -8.80 -1.60 3.38
N HIS A 48 -7.56 -1.12 3.32
CA HIS A 48 -7.18 0.12 3.97
C HIS A 48 -7.81 1.36 3.32
N LEU A 49 -7.89 1.39 1.98
CA LEU A 49 -8.54 2.47 1.27
C LEU A 49 -10.02 2.57 1.66
N ASP A 50 -10.73 1.45 1.70
CA ASP A 50 -12.13 1.39 2.11
C ASP A 50 -12.32 1.87 3.55
N LEU A 51 -11.41 1.50 4.46
CA LEU A 51 -11.41 2.00 5.83
C LEU A 51 -11.28 3.53 5.88
N VAL A 52 -10.29 4.10 5.21
CA VAL A 52 -10.06 5.56 5.21
C VAL A 52 -11.26 6.28 4.60
N ARG A 53 -11.81 5.77 3.50
CA ARG A 53 -13.03 6.31 2.88
C ARG A 53 -14.25 6.20 3.79
N GLY A 54 -14.39 5.11 4.54
CA GLY A 54 -15.45 4.95 5.53
C GLY A 54 -15.35 5.96 6.67
N VAL A 55 -14.14 6.23 7.16
CA VAL A 55 -13.89 7.26 8.18
C VAL A 55 -14.24 8.65 7.65
N GLU A 56 -13.81 8.99 6.44
CA GLU A 56 -14.16 10.25 5.78
C GLU A 56 -15.69 10.41 5.65
N ALA A 57 -16.38 9.37 5.16
CA ALA A 57 -17.83 9.38 5.00
C ALA A 57 -18.56 9.52 6.34
N PHE A 58 -18.11 8.81 7.38
CA PHE A 58 -18.69 8.91 8.72
C PHE A 58 -18.60 10.34 9.25
N LEU A 59 -17.39 10.92 9.24
CA LEU A 59 -17.16 12.27 9.77
C LEU A 59 -17.90 13.33 8.93
N GLY A 60 -17.91 13.19 7.61
CA GLY A 60 -18.61 14.11 6.71
C GLY A 60 -20.12 14.08 6.85
N CYS A 61 -20.71 12.94 7.20
CA CYS A 61 -22.15 12.75 7.31
C CYS A 61 -22.73 13.00 8.71
N ILE A 62 -21.93 13.40 9.71
CA ILE A 62 -22.42 13.69 11.08
C ILE A 62 -23.62 14.66 11.11
N PRO A 63 -23.61 15.81 10.40
CA PRO A 63 -24.73 16.75 10.45
C PRO A 63 -26.02 16.16 9.89
N ALA A 64 -25.94 15.44 8.77
CA ALA A 64 -27.09 14.79 8.15
C ALA A 64 -27.65 13.68 9.05
N ALA A 65 -26.78 12.87 9.65
CA ALA A 65 -27.16 11.84 10.61
C ALA A 65 -27.86 12.44 11.86
N SER A 66 -27.40 13.61 12.34
CA SER A 66 -28.04 14.30 13.47
C SER A 66 -29.45 14.79 13.14
N LEU A 67 -29.68 15.27 11.90
CA LEU A 67 -31.02 15.67 11.46
C LEU A 67 -31.97 14.48 11.36
N GLU A 68 -31.51 13.37 10.77
CA GLU A 68 -32.30 12.14 10.71
C GLU A 68 -32.58 11.55 12.10
N GLY A 69 -31.67 11.68 13.06
CA GLY A 69 -31.90 11.23 14.44
C GLY A 69 -32.99 12.00 15.18
N MET A 70 -33.37 13.19 14.70
CA MET A 70 -34.49 13.98 15.25
C MET A 70 -35.83 13.68 14.56
N ARG A 71 -35.82 12.91 13.47
CA ARG A 71 -37.00 12.57 12.68
C ARG A 71 -37.69 11.32 13.21
#